data_AF-A0A0K0DRC4-F1
#
_entry.id   AF-A0A0K0DRC4-F1
#
_cell.length_a   1.000
_cell.length_b   1.000
_cell.length_c   1.000
_cell.angle_alpha   90.00
_cell.angle_beta   90.00
_cell.angle_gamma   90.00
#
_symmetry.space_group_name_H-M   'P 1'
#
loop_
_entity.id
_entity.type
_entity.pdbx_description
1 polymer ?
#
loop_
_entity_poly.entity_id
_entity_poly.type
_entity_poly.pdbx_seq_one_letter_code
_entity_poly.pdbx_strand_id
1 'polypeptide(L)'
;MNLNDRDRTDLLNFVNDMRSYVALGDFEAQNLSSAGDMNKLRWDCGLESLAEQVIADCPENPPLEYPTNGVNYRFYGRNTSFFKLRNSLRAAVLEWTSIEDMIWSTSNLFDGNPASRDAANAILYFV
;
A
#
# COMPACT_ATOMS: atom_id res chain seq x y z
N MET A 1 -1.81 -9.73 -15.38
CA MET A 1 -0.44 -9.48 -14.90
C MET A 1 0.28 -10.82 -14.82
N ASN A 2 1.61 -10.90 -14.84
CA ASN A 2 2.29 -12.15 -14.49
C ASN A 2 3.33 -11.84 -13.41
N LEU A 3 2.90 -11.93 -12.16
CA LEU A 3 3.74 -11.70 -11.00
C LEU A 3 4.51 -12.99 -10.71
N ASN A 4 5.84 -12.92 -10.56
CA ASN A 4 6.62 -14.08 -10.15
C ASN A 4 6.81 -14.10 -8.62
N ASP A 5 7.30 -15.21 -8.07
CA ASP A 5 7.44 -15.37 -6.61
C ASP A 5 8.43 -14.39 -5.98
N ARG A 6 9.44 -13.95 -6.75
CA ARG A 6 10.36 -12.92 -6.30
C ARG A 6 9.64 -11.58 -6.15
N ASP A 7 8.84 -11.18 -7.13
CA ASP A 7 8.05 -9.95 -7.05
C ASP A 7 7.08 -10.00 -5.86
N ARG A 8 6.37 -11.13 -5.67
CA ARG A 8 5.50 -11.35 -4.49
C ARG A 8 6.26 -11.13 -3.18
N THR A 9 7.43 -11.77 -3.07
CA THR A 9 8.27 -11.71 -1.86
C THR A 9 8.80 -10.31 -1.61
N ASP A 10 9.32 -9.66 -2.65
CA ASP A 10 9.92 -8.33 -2.56
C ASP A 10 8.86 -7.28 -2.15
N LEU A 11 7.65 -7.34 -2.74
CA LEU A 11 6.55 -6.44 -2.39
C LEU A 11 6.04 -6.69 -0.96
N LEU A 12 5.85 -7.95 -0.58
CA LEU A 12 5.38 -8.31 0.76
C LEU A 12 6.38 -7.89 1.84
N ASN A 13 7.68 -8.11 1.61
CA ASN A 13 8.72 -7.70 2.55
C ASN A 13 8.74 -6.18 2.68
N PHE A 14 8.69 -5.45 1.57
CA PHE A 14 8.68 -3.99 1.61
C PHE A 14 7.57 -3.43 2.50
N VAL A 15 6.33 -3.91 2.33
CA VAL A 15 5.20 -3.44 3.14
C VAL A 15 5.36 -3.85 4.61
N ASN A 16 5.85 -5.07 4.87
CA ASN A 16 6.08 -5.53 6.24
C ASN A 16 7.22 -4.78 6.95
N ASP A 17 8.26 -4.36 6.23
CA ASP A 17 9.33 -3.54 6.78
C ASP A 17 8.78 -2.17 7.20
N MET A 18 7.98 -1.53 6.33
CA MET A 18 7.30 -0.28 6.66
C MET A 18 6.38 -0.42 7.88
N ARG A 19 5.59 -1.50 7.96
CA ARG A 19 4.77 -1.81 9.13
C ARG A 19 5.62 -1.96 10.40
N SER A 20 6.78 -2.59 10.30
CA SER A 20 7.72 -2.75 11.41
C SER A 20 8.27 -1.39 11.89
N TYR A 21 8.64 -0.50 10.98
CA TYR A 21 9.12 0.84 11.34
C TYR A 21 8.05 1.65 12.07
N VAL A 22 6.79 1.59 11.61
CA VAL A 22 5.66 2.18 12.32
C VAL A 22 5.50 1.57 13.71
N ALA A 23 5.51 0.24 13.83
CA ALA A 23 5.36 -0.44 15.11
C ALA A 23 6.44 -0.04 16.13
N LEU A 24 7.68 0.16 15.66
CA LEU A 24 8.83 0.55 16.47
C LEU A 24 8.88 2.04 16.83
N GLY A 25 7.99 2.87 16.25
CA GLY A 25 7.92 4.30 16.54
C GLY A 25 8.85 5.17 15.69
N ASP A 26 9.37 4.67 14.57
CA ASP A 26 10.31 5.42 13.72
C ASP A 26 9.68 6.67 13.09
N PHE A 27 8.34 6.78 13.09
CA PHE A 27 7.58 7.90 12.54
C PHE A 27 6.88 8.78 13.59
N GLU A 28 7.25 8.66 14.87
CA GLU A 28 6.63 9.46 15.94
C GLU A 28 6.83 10.98 15.72
N ALA A 29 7.95 11.38 15.11
CA ALA A 29 8.21 12.78 14.73
C ALA A 29 7.22 13.32 13.67
N GLN A 30 6.55 12.45 12.93
CA GLN A 30 5.49 12.78 11.96
C GLN A 30 4.08 12.63 12.54
N ASN A 31 3.94 12.55 13.88
CA ASN A 31 2.69 12.30 14.60
C ASN A 31 2.03 10.95 14.30
N LEU A 32 2.79 9.98 13.81
CA LEU A 32 2.32 8.60 13.69
C LEU A 32 2.85 7.81 14.89
N SER A 33 1.96 7.45 15.81
CA SER A 33 2.39 6.74 17.03
C SER A 33 2.84 5.32 16.71
N SER A 34 3.71 4.79 17.58
CA SER A 34 4.01 3.36 17.62
C SER A 34 2.74 2.50 17.78
N ALA A 35 2.83 1.24 17.33
CA ALA A 35 1.70 0.30 17.30
C ALA A 35 2.03 -1.00 18.03
N GLY A 36 1.22 -1.35 19.04
CA GLY A 36 1.42 -2.56 19.85
C GLY A 36 1.04 -3.86 19.12
N ASP A 37 0.03 -3.82 18.25
CA ASP A 37 -0.56 -5.00 17.59
C ASP A 37 -0.42 -4.98 16.05
N MET A 38 0.76 -4.55 15.57
CA MET A 38 1.08 -4.52 14.14
C MET A 38 1.42 -5.92 13.60
N ASN A 39 0.40 -6.65 13.16
CA ASN A 39 0.58 -8.00 12.62
C ASN A 39 1.32 -8.00 11.28
N LYS A 40 2.21 -8.99 11.09
CA LYS A 40 2.90 -9.23 9.82
C LYS A 40 1.92 -9.76 8.76
N LEU A 41 1.93 -9.14 7.59
CA LEU A 41 1.12 -9.58 6.45
C LEU A 41 1.71 -10.85 5.82
N ARG A 42 0.81 -11.65 5.23
CA ARG A 42 1.13 -12.81 4.38
C ARG A 42 0.57 -12.60 3.00
N TRP A 43 1.25 -13.11 1.98
CA TRP A 43 0.70 -13.14 0.62
C TRP A 43 -0.52 -14.07 0.59
N ASP A 44 -1.57 -13.65 -0.11
CA ASP A 44 -2.79 -14.43 -0.31
C ASP A 44 -3.11 -14.50 -1.80
N CYS A 45 -3.09 -15.71 -2.36
CA CYS A 45 -3.32 -15.91 -3.80
C CYS A 45 -4.76 -15.55 -4.22
N GLY A 46 -5.73 -15.62 -3.32
CA GLY A 46 -7.11 -15.21 -3.60
C GLY A 46 -7.23 -13.71 -3.76
N LEU A 47 -6.54 -12.93 -2.91
CA LEU A 47 -6.44 -11.47 -3.06
C LEU A 47 -5.67 -11.07 -4.33
N GLU A 48 -4.61 -11.81 -4.68
CA GLU A 48 -3.90 -11.61 -5.95
C GLU A 48 -4.83 -11.83 -7.16
N SER A 49 -5.56 -12.96 -7.19
CA SER A 49 -6.52 -13.24 -8.27
C SER A 49 -7.65 -12.19 -8.34
N LEU A 50 -8.07 -11.64 -7.20
CA LEU A 50 -9.03 -10.53 -7.18
C LEU A 50 -8.41 -9.29 -7.81
N ALA A 51 -7.20 -8.91 -7.40
CA ALA A 51 -6.47 -7.77 -7.95
C ALA A 51 -6.27 -7.88 -9.47
N GLU A 52 -5.94 -9.08 -9.97
CA GLU A 52 -5.82 -9.34 -11.40
C GLU A 52 -7.13 -9.13 -12.18
N GLN A 53 -8.27 -9.53 -11.60
CA GLN A 53 -9.59 -9.30 -12.20
C GLN A 53 -9.93 -7.81 -12.26
N VAL A 54 -9.58 -7.04 -11.24
CA VAL A 54 -9.83 -5.58 -11.20
C VAL A 54 -9.14 -4.87 -12.36
N ILE A 55 -7.94 -5.33 -12.73
CA ILE A 55 -7.09 -4.66 -13.72
C ILE A 55 -7.15 -5.29 -15.12
N ALA A 56 -8.01 -6.29 -15.35
CA ALA A 56 -8.01 -7.10 -16.58
C ALA A 56 -8.14 -6.25 -17.87
N ASP A 57 -8.90 -5.16 -17.81
CA ASP A 57 -9.12 -4.25 -18.94
C ASP A 57 -8.35 -2.92 -18.83
N CYS A 58 -7.34 -2.87 -17.96
CA CYS A 58 -6.53 -1.68 -17.69
C CYS A 58 -7.38 -0.41 -17.40
N PRO A 59 -8.36 -0.45 -16.48
CA PRO A 59 -9.23 0.69 -16.22
C PRO A 59 -8.43 1.88 -15.68
N GLU A 60 -8.65 3.09 -16.22
CA GLU A 60 -8.03 4.30 -15.64
C GLU A 60 -8.53 4.57 -14.21
N ASN A 61 -9.80 4.22 -13.95
CA ASN A 61 -10.47 4.43 -12.67
C ASN A 61 -11.14 3.13 -12.19
N PRO A 62 -10.42 2.24 -11.50
CA PRO A 62 -11.01 1.05 -10.89
C PRO A 62 -11.79 1.41 -9.62
N PRO A 63 -12.63 0.47 -9.12
CA PRO A 63 -13.26 0.59 -7.81
C PRO A 63 -12.21 0.84 -6.72
N LEU A 64 -12.48 1.82 -5.85
CA LEU A 64 -11.56 2.21 -4.77
C LEU A 64 -11.71 1.32 -3.53
N GLU A 65 -12.80 0.57 -3.42
CA GLU A 65 -13.13 -0.27 -2.27
C GLU A 65 -13.85 -1.52 -2.74
N TYR A 66 -13.53 -2.66 -2.12
CA TYR A 66 -14.36 -3.86 -2.17
C TYR A 66 -15.03 -4.04 -0.81
N PRO A 67 -16.24 -4.62 -0.73
CA PRO A 67 -17.04 -4.63 0.50
C PRO A 67 -16.31 -5.16 1.75
N THR A 68 -15.28 -5.99 1.56
CA THR A 68 -14.53 -6.64 2.63
C THR A 68 -13.01 -6.46 2.55
N ASN A 69 -12.47 -5.83 1.50
CA ASN A 69 -11.02 -5.75 1.25
C ASN A 69 -10.61 -4.32 0.89
N GLY A 70 -9.58 -3.80 1.58
CA GLY A 70 -8.91 -2.56 1.20
C GLY A 70 -8.14 -2.73 -0.12
N VAL A 71 -8.11 -1.68 -0.94
CA VAL A 71 -7.43 -1.69 -2.24
C VAL A 71 -6.59 -0.44 -2.41
N ASN A 72 -5.35 -0.66 -2.86
CA ASN A 72 -4.52 0.40 -3.42
C ASN A 72 -4.40 0.18 -4.93
N TYR A 73 -4.48 1.27 -5.68
CA TYR A 73 -4.38 1.22 -7.14
C TYR A 73 -3.47 2.31 -7.68
N ARG A 74 -2.70 1.98 -8.72
CA ARG A 74 -1.85 2.95 -9.41
C ARG A 74 -1.87 2.71 -10.91
N PHE A 75 -2.35 3.71 -11.65
CA PHE A 75 -2.29 3.74 -13.10
C PHE A 75 -1.06 4.51 -13.58
N TYR A 76 -0.29 3.91 -14.50
CA TYR A 76 0.83 4.56 -15.16
C TYR A 76 0.52 4.76 -16.64
N GLY A 77 0.06 5.98 -16.97
CA GLY A 77 -0.34 6.35 -18.32
C GLY A 77 0.83 6.62 -19.27
N ARG A 78 0.49 7.03 -20.50
CA ARG A 78 1.41 7.20 -21.64
C ARG A 78 2.62 8.10 -21.38
N ASN A 79 2.50 9.08 -20.48
CA ASN A 79 3.56 10.05 -20.17
C ASN A 79 4.49 9.59 -19.04
N THR A 80 4.30 8.37 -18.50
CA THR A 80 5.15 7.84 -17.43
C THR A 80 6.54 7.53 -17.95
N SER A 81 7.58 7.87 -17.18
CA SER A 81 8.96 7.59 -17.59
C SER A 81 9.21 6.09 -17.77
N PHE A 82 10.08 5.75 -18.73
CA PHE A 82 10.43 4.36 -19.02
C PHE A 82 10.94 3.60 -17.78
N PHE A 83 11.76 4.26 -16.95
CA PHE A 83 12.27 3.66 -15.71
C PHE A 83 11.17 3.34 -14.71
N LYS A 84 10.13 4.19 -14.61
CA LYS A 84 9.00 3.96 -13.72
C LYS A 84 8.08 2.87 -14.26
N LEU A 85 7.86 2.80 -15.57
CA LEU A 85 7.12 1.70 -16.20
C LEU A 85 7.81 0.34 -16.01
N ARG A 86 9.14 0.28 -16.16
CA ARG A 86 9.91 -0.96 -15.97
C ARG A 86 9.89 -1.45 -14.52
N ASN A 87 9.72 -0.54 -13.56
CA ASN A 87 9.70 -0.85 -12.13
C ASN A 87 8.33 -0.51 -11.50
N SER A 88 7.25 -0.64 -12.26
CA SER A 88 5.92 -0.12 -11.90
C SER A 88 5.41 -0.67 -10.57
N LEU A 89 5.63 -1.96 -10.33
CA LEU A 89 5.30 -2.63 -9.06
C LEU A 89 5.94 -1.96 -7.85
N ARG A 90 7.27 -1.83 -7.89
CA ARG A 90 8.04 -1.22 -6.81
C ARG A 90 7.71 0.27 -6.68
N ALA A 91 7.55 0.96 -7.81
CA ALA A 91 7.18 2.37 -7.82
C ALA A 91 5.81 2.59 -7.15
N ALA A 92 4.83 1.74 -7.41
CA ALA A 92 3.50 1.86 -6.84
C ALA A 92 3.55 1.67 -5.32
N VAL A 93 4.23 0.62 -4.84
CA VAL A 93 4.38 0.38 -3.41
C VAL A 93 5.12 1.54 -2.73
N LEU A 94 6.21 2.04 -3.29
CA LEU A 94 6.93 3.21 -2.76
C LEU A 94 6.03 4.44 -2.63
N GLU A 95 5.19 4.70 -3.63
CA GLU A 95 4.25 5.81 -3.60
C GLU A 95 3.17 5.62 -2.53
N TRP A 96 2.63 4.41 -2.39
CA TRP A 96 1.63 4.10 -1.37
C TRP A 96 2.17 4.17 0.06
N THR A 97 3.47 3.92 0.24
CA THR A 97 4.12 3.91 1.56
C THR A 97 4.94 5.15 1.84
N SER A 98 4.73 6.28 1.14
CA SER A 98 5.43 7.55 1.38
C SER A 98 4.89 8.27 2.64
N ILE A 99 4.98 7.57 3.77
CA ILE A 99 4.41 7.95 5.08
C ILE A 99 5.06 9.22 5.65
N GLU A 100 6.34 9.43 5.35
CA GLU A 100 7.13 10.56 5.82
C GLU A 100 6.60 11.92 5.32
N ASP A 101 5.96 11.94 4.15
CA ASP A 101 5.44 13.15 3.53
C ASP A 101 4.01 13.50 4.00
N MET A 102 3.44 12.71 4.92
CA MET A 102 2.05 12.83 5.34
C MET A 102 1.92 13.52 6.71
N ILE A 103 0.84 14.29 6.87
CA ILE A 103 0.43 14.81 8.17
C ILE A 103 -0.55 13.81 8.77
N TRP A 104 -0.10 13.03 9.75
CA TRP A 104 -0.92 12.03 10.43
C TRP A 104 -1.82 12.65 11.49
N SER A 105 -3.05 12.13 11.58
CA SER A 105 -3.92 12.43 12.71
C SER A 105 -3.35 11.82 13.99
N THR A 106 -3.30 12.60 15.07
CA THR A 106 -2.82 12.15 16.38
C THR A 106 -3.71 11.08 17.03
N SER A 107 -4.92 10.86 16.49
CA SER A 107 -5.84 9.82 16.97
C SER A 107 -5.62 8.45 16.32
N ASN A 108 -4.75 8.34 15.30
CA ASN A 108 -4.61 7.18 14.43
C ASN A 108 -5.93 6.69 13.79
N LEU A 109 -6.96 7.52 13.81
CA LEU A 109 -8.21 7.24 13.11
C LEU A 109 -8.08 7.73 11.68
N PHE A 110 -8.41 6.86 10.72
CA PHE A 110 -8.54 7.28 9.33
C PHE A 110 -9.68 8.31 9.22
N ASP A 111 -9.34 9.50 8.73
CA ASP A 111 -10.21 10.67 8.66
C ASP A 111 -10.96 10.78 7.30
N GLY A 112 -10.77 9.79 6.42
CA GLY A 112 -11.32 9.81 5.07
C GLY A 112 -10.47 10.57 4.06
N ASN A 113 -9.29 11.08 4.43
CA ASN A 113 -8.40 11.79 3.52
C ASN A 113 -7.89 10.85 2.40
N PRO A 114 -8.23 11.10 1.12
CA PRO A 114 -7.81 10.25 0.02
C PRO A 114 -6.28 10.21 -0.17
N ALA A 115 -5.56 11.24 0.28
CA ALA A 115 -4.11 11.32 0.16
C ALA A 115 -3.37 10.35 1.10
N SER A 116 -3.97 10.00 2.23
CA SER A 116 -3.41 9.05 3.21
C SER A 116 -3.98 7.64 3.08
N ARG A 117 -5.05 7.44 2.28
CA ARG A 117 -5.75 6.16 2.15
C ARG A 117 -4.82 5.00 1.79
N ASP A 118 -3.96 5.19 0.79
CA ASP A 118 -3.11 4.10 0.32
C ASP A 118 -2.08 3.68 1.40
N ALA A 119 -1.55 4.65 2.14
CA ALA A 119 -0.70 4.37 3.29
C ALA A 119 -1.50 3.73 4.44
N ALA A 120 -2.68 4.24 4.76
CA ALA A 120 -3.56 3.69 5.79
C ALA A 120 -3.91 2.22 5.52
N ASN A 121 -4.15 1.83 4.27
CA ASN A 121 -4.35 0.43 3.88
C ASN A 121 -3.09 -0.43 4.12
N ALA A 122 -1.90 0.12 3.85
CA ALA A 122 -0.63 -0.61 4.02
C ALA A 122 -0.25 -0.81 5.50
N ILE A 123 -0.51 0.19 6.34
CA ILE A 123 -0.15 0.18 7.77
C ILE A 123 -1.34 -0.01 8.71
N LEU A 124 -2.47 -0.54 8.22
CA LEU A 124 -3.64 -0.77 9.06
C LEU A 124 -3.29 -1.67 10.26
N TYR A 125 -3.65 -1.20 11.45
CA TYR A 125 -3.61 -1.94 12.71
C TYR A 125 -4.85 -1.59 13.54
N PHE A 126 -5.22 -2.47 14.46
CA PHE A 126 -6.26 -2.21 15.44
C PHE A 126 -5.59 -1.64 16.70
N VAL A 127 -6.12 -0.53 17.20
CA VAL A 127 -5.72 0.10 18.47
C VAL A 127 -6.50 -0.51 19.62
#